data_AF-A0A6J3JIE2-F1
#
_entry.id   AF-A0A6J3JIE2-F1
#
_cell.length_a   1.000
_cell.length_b   1.000
_cell.length_c   1.000
_cell.angle_alpha   90.00
_cell.angle_beta   90.00
_cell.angle_gamma   90.00
#
_symmetry.space_group_name_H-M   'P 1'
#
loop_
_entity.id
_entity.type
_entity.pdbx_description
1 polymer ?
#
loop_
_entity_poly.entity_id
_entity_poly.type
_entity_poly.pdbx_seq_one_letter_code
_entity_poly.pdbx_strand_id
1 'polypeptide(L)'
;MEARDKQVLRSLRLELGAEVLVEGLVLQYLYQEGVLTENHVQEINAQTTGLRKTMLLLDILPSRGPKAFDTFLDSLQEFPWVREKLKKAREEAMTSLPAASRR
;
A
#
# COMPACT_ATOMS: atom_id res chain seq x y z
N MET A 1 9.15 -8.13 -0.21
CA MET A 1 8.23 -7.47 -1.15
C MET A 1 8.95 -7.39 -2.48
N GLU A 2 8.28 -7.74 -3.57
CA GLU A 2 8.90 -7.80 -4.89
C GLU A 2 8.99 -6.39 -5.51
N ALA A 3 9.87 -6.21 -6.50
CA ALA A 3 10.02 -4.91 -7.19
C ALA A 3 8.69 -4.43 -7.81
N ARG A 4 7.85 -5.36 -8.27
CA ARG A 4 6.49 -5.12 -8.76
C ARG A 4 5.58 -4.48 -7.70
N ASP A 5 5.53 -5.03 -6.49
CA ASP A 5 4.64 -4.53 -5.44
C ASP A 5 5.09 -3.12 -5.02
N LYS A 6 6.40 -2.87 -4.98
CA LYS A 6 6.97 -1.54 -4.76
C LYS A 6 6.54 -0.56 -5.83
N GLN A 7 6.55 -0.97 -7.11
CA GLN A 7 6.12 -0.14 -8.23
C GLN A 7 4.63 0.17 -8.17
N VAL A 8 3.80 -0.82 -7.85
CA VAL A 8 2.35 -0.68 -7.65
C VAL A 8 2.05 0.36 -6.57
N LEU A 9 2.66 0.19 -5.39
CA LEU A 9 2.49 1.13 -4.29
C LEU A 9 2.94 2.54 -4.67
N ARG A 10 4.01 2.66 -5.47
CA ARG A 10 4.57 3.95 -5.88
C ARG A 10 3.70 4.65 -6.94
N SER A 11 3.18 3.92 -7.91
CA SER A 11 2.24 4.43 -8.93
C SER A 11 0.92 4.86 -8.29
N LEU A 12 0.41 4.03 -7.37
CA LEU A 12 -0.83 4.32 -6.66
C LEU A 12 -0.65 5.30 -5.49
N ARG A 13 0.58 5.71 -5.15
CA ARG A 13 0.86 6.60 -4.01
C ARG A 13 0.10 7.92 -4.08
N LEU A 14 -0.01 8.49 -5.28
CA LEU A 14 -0.73 9.74 -5.52
C LEU A 14 -2.25 9.54 -5.52
N GLU A 15 -2.73 8.47 -6.15
CA GLU A 15 -4.17 8.16 -6.21
C GLU A 15 -4.74 7.74 -4.85
N LEU A 16 -4.09 6.81 -4.17
CA LEU A 16 -4.45 6.38 -2.82
C LEU A 16 -4.31 7.52 -1.82
N GLY A 17 -3.33 8.40 -2.00
CA GLY A 17 -3.17 9.59 -1.15
C GLY A 17 -4.36 10.56 -1.22
N ALA A 18 -5.07 10.59 -2.35
CA ALA A 18 -6.25 11.43 -2.56
C ALA A 18 -7.58 10.72 -2.22
N GLU A 19 -7.66 9.40 -2.42
CA GLU A 19 -8.89 8.62 -2.21
C GLU A 19 -8.93 7.84 -0.89
N VAL A 20 -7.78 7.38 -0.39
CA VAL A 20 -7.66 6.63 0.87
C VAL A 20 -7.32 7.62 1.97
N LEU A 21 -8.36 8.11 2.64
CA LEU A 21 -8.21 8.48 4.04
C LEU A 21 -7.86 7.19 4.77
N VAL A 22 -6.61 7.05 5.24
CA VAL A 22 -6.26 5.99 6.18
C VAL A 22 -7.07 6.26 7.45
N GLU A 23 -8.30 5.75 7.49
CA GLU A 23 -9.08 5.67 8.70
C GLU A 23 -8.36 4.71 9.65
N GLY A 24 -8.36 5.05 10.94
CA GLY A 24 -7.54 4.38 11.96
C GLY A 24 -7.72 2.86 12.04
N LEU A 25 -8.80 2.32 11.46
CA LEU A 25 -9.07 0.88 11.37
C LEU A 25 -8.03 0.12 10.55
N VAL A 26 -7.61 0.66 9.39
CA VAL A 26 -6.57 0.05 8.55
C VAL A 26 -5.23 -0.01 9.30
N LEU A 27 -4.89 1.09 9.98
CA LEU A 27 -3.69 1.20 10.82
C LEU A 27 -3.69 0.18 11.96
N GLN A 28 -4.82 0.07 12.68
CA GLN A 28 -4.95 -0.88 13.78
C GLN A 28 -4.84 -2.31 13.28
N TYR A 29 -5.49 -2.66 12.17
CA TYR A 29 -5.42 -4.01 11.61
C TYR A 29 -3.98 -4.39 11.24
N LEU A 30 -3.27 -3.51 10.52
CA LEU A 30 -1.88 -3.76 10.14
C LEU A 30 -0.93 -3.81 11.34
N TYR A 31 -1.23 -3.07 12.40
CA TYR A 31 -0.48 -3.15 13.65
C TYR A 31 -0.70 -4.49 14.35
N GLN A 32 -1.95 -4.96 14.42
CA GLN A 32 -2.28 -6.27 15.01
C GLN A 32 -1.66 -7.43 14.25
N GLU A 33 -1.63 -7.35 12.92
CA GLU A 33 -0.99 -8.34 12.05
C GLU A 33 0.55 -8.27 12.09
N GLY A 34 1.13 -7.31 12.83
CA GLY A 34 2.58 -7.14 12.98
C GLY A 34 3.27 -6.53 11.74
N VAL A 35 2.50 -6.05 10.77
CA VAL A 35 3.02 -5.33 9.60
C VAL A 35 3.56 -3.97 10.04
N LEU A 36 2.80 -3.24 10.87
CA LEU A 36 3.24 -1.98 11.46
C LEU A 36 3.76 -2.19 12.87
N THR A 37 4.77 -1.41 13.24
CA THR A 37 5.25 -1.30 14.62
C THR A 37 4.62 -0.08 15.28
N GLU A 38 4.65 -0.02 16.61
CA GLU A 38 4.11 1.11 17.36
C GLU A 38 4.70 2.45 16.89
N ASN A 39 6.03 2.51 16.68
CA ASN A 39 6.69 3.68 16.10
C ASN A 39 6.07 4.11 14.76
N HIS A 40 5.75 3.17 13.87
CA HIS A 40 5.14 3.49 12.59
C HIS A 40 3.72 4.02 12.74
N VAL A 41 2.94 3.42 13.63
CA VAL A 41 1.58 3.89 13.94
C VAL A 41 1.64 5.30 14.50
N GLN A 42 2.60 5.60 15.38
CA GLN A 42 2.83 6.94 15.92
C GLN A 42 3.26 7.93 14.83
N GLU A 43 4.23 7.58 13.97
CA GLU A 43 4.68 8.44 12.88
C GLU A 43 3.58 8.75 11.87
N ILE A 44 2.73 7.76 11.57
CA ILE A 44 1.58 7.94 10.70
C ILE A 44 0.53 8.81 11.39
N ASN A 45 0.18 8.54 12.65
CA ASN A 45 -0.78 9.37 13.39
C ASN A 45 -0.29 10.81 13.62
N ALA A 46 1.03 11.01 13.71
CA ALA A 46 1.65 12.33 13.79
C ALA A 46 1.46 13.17 12.51
N GLN A 47 1.10 12.55 11.37
CA GLN A 47 0.83 13.29 10.15
C GLN A 47 -0.51 14.04 10.22
N THR A 48 -0.49 15.29 9.78
CA THR A 48 -1.63 16.21 9.85
C THR A 48 -2.67 15.95 8.76
N THR A 49 -2.27 15.40 7.60
CA THR A 49 -3.16 15.16 6.46
C THR A 49 -3.25 13.68 6.13
N GLY A 50 -4.44 13.23 5.71
CA GLY A 50 -4.67 11.84 5.27
C GLY A 50 -3.70 11.42 4.17
N LEU A 51 -3.42 12.31 3.21
CA LEU A 51 -2.41 12.11 2.17
C LEU A 51 -1.05 11.71 2.75
N ARG A 52 -0.53 12.46 3.74
CA ARG A 52 0.77 12.14 4.35
C ARG A 52 0.74 10.83 5.12
N LYS A 53 -0.37 10.52 5.79
CA LYS A 53 -0.57 9.22 6.46
C LYS A 53 -0.42 8.07 5.46
N THR A 54 -1.15 8.14 4.35
CA THR A 54 -1.09 7.16 3.27
C THR A 54 0.31 7.09 2.67
N MET A 55 0.94 8.23 2.38
CA MET A 55 2.28 8.27 1.81
C MET A 55 3.34 7.60 2.70
N LEU A 56 3.24 7.75 4.01
CA LEU A 56 4.17 7.16 4.97
C LEU A 56 3.92 5.66 5.12
N LEU A 57 2.65 5.25 5.19
CA LEU A 57 2.25 3.86 5.18
C LEU A 57 2.79 3.11 3.95
N LEU A 58 2.61 3.69 2.76
CA LEU A 58 3.08 3.13 1.49
C LEU A 58 4.60 3.06 1.39
N ASP A 59 5.34 3.90 2.12
CA ASP A 59 6.82 3.84 2.22
C ASP A 59 7.28 2.75 3.20
N ILE A 60 6.49 2.47 4.23
CA ILE A 60 6.79 1.46 5.25
C ILE A 60 6.53 0.04 4.74
N LEU A 61 5.39 -0.19 4.08
CA LEU A 61 4.96 -1.48 3.55
C LEU A 61 6.08 -2.25 2.79
N PRO A 62 6.86 -1.63 1.88
CA PRO A 62 7.91 -2.33 1.16
C PRO A 62 9.08 -2.83 1.99
N SER A 63 9.29 -2.26 3.18
CA SER A 63 10.29 -2.71 4.14
C SER A 63 9.81 -3.89 5.00
N ARG A 64 8.51 -4.17 5.01
CA ARG A 64 7.87 -5.18 5.89
C ARG A 64 7.66 -6.55 5.24
N GLY A 65 8.15 -6.72 4.02
CA GLY A 65 8.17 -8.01 3.34
C GLY A 65 6.95 -8.26 2.45
N PRO A 66 6.93 -9.39 1.73
CA PRO A 66 5.91 -9.66 0.70
C PRO A 66 4.50 -9.79 1.29
N LYS A 67 4.37 -10.27 2.53
CA LYS A 67 3.07 -10.42 3.22
C LYS A 67 2.41 -9.08 3.57
N ALA A 68 3.19 -8.00 3.71
CA ALA A 68 2.66 -6.69 4.07
C ALA A 68 1.65 -6.17 3.03
N PHE A 69 1.85 -6.48 1.75
CA PHE A 69 0.92 -6.09 0.70
C PHE A 69 -0.41 -6.84 0.80
N ASP A 70 -0.36 -8.16 0.99
CA ASP A 70 -1.57 -8.98 1.12
C ASP A 70 -2.35 -8.60 2.38
N THR A 71 -1.69 -8.42 3.52
CA THR A 71 -2.34 -7.93 4.75
C THR A 71 -2.94 -6.54 4.57
N PHE A 72 -2.28 -5.65 3.82
CA PHE A 72 -2.86 -4.35 3.49
C PHE A 72 -4.12 -4.48 2.62
N LEU A 73 -4.12 -5.39 1.64
CA LEU A 73 -5.33 -5.67 0.85
C LEU A 73 -6.48 -6.23 1.69
N ASP A 74 -6.19 -7.00 2.73
CA ASP A 74 -7.19 -7.52 3.67
C ASP A 74 -7.70 -6.43 4.61
N SER A 75 -6.84 -5.50 5.03
CA SER A 75 -7.28 -4.31 5.77
C SER A 75 -8.22 -3.41 4.96
N LEU A 76 -8.13 -3.47 3.62
CA LEU A 76 -8.96 -2.70 2.69
C LEU A 76 -10.27 -3.41 2.31
N GLN A 77 -10.73 -4.39 3.09
CA GLN A 77 -12.04 -5.03 2.87
C GLN A 77 -13.20 -4.02 2.87
N GLU A 78 -13.12 -2.96 3.67
CA GLU A 78 -14.12 -1.88 3.71
C GLU A 78 -14.05 -0.94 2.49
N PHE A 79 -12.99 -1.05 1.68
CA PHE A 79 -12.79 -0.25 0.47
C PHE A 79 -12.59 -1.16 -0.75
N PRO A 80 -13.64 -1.85 -1.24
CA PRO A 80 -13.53 -2.81 -2.33
C PRO A 80 -12.89 -2.23 -3.59
N TRP A 81 -13.23 -0.98 -3.93
CA TRP A 81 -12.67 -0.30 -5.12
C TRP A 81 -11.16 -0.06 -5.00
N VAL A 82 -10.65 0.20 -3.79
CA VAL A 82 -9.22 0.41 -3.52
C VAL A 82 -8.48 -0.93 -3.64
N ARG A 83 -9.03 -1.97 -3.02
CA ARG A 83 -8.51 -3.34 -3.12
C ARG A 83 -8.43 -3.80 -4.58
N GLU A 84 -9.49 -3.57 -5.36
CA GLU A 84 -9.52 -3.91 -6.78
C GLU A 84 -8.52 -3.08 -7.60
N LYS A 85 -8.37 -1.77 -7.33
CA LYS A 85 -7.33 -0.94 -7.95
C LYS A 85 -5.93 -1.46 -7.67
N LEU A 86 -5.61 -1.81 -6.43
CA LEU A 86 -4.30 -2.38 -6.06
C LEU A 86 -4.04 -3.73 -6.73
N LYS A 87 -5.04 -4.62 -6.76
CA LYS A 87 -4.94 -5.90 -7.47
C LYS A 87 -4.71 -5.69 -8.97
N LYS A 88 -5.48 -4.80 -9.60
CA LYS A 88 -5.34 -4.49 -11.02
C LYS A 88 -3.97 -3.90 -11.34
N ALA A 89 -3.49 -2.93 -10.55
CA ALA A 89 -2.16 -2.37 -10.72
C ALA A 89 -1.05 -3.43 -10.52
N ARG A 90 -1.23 -4.39 -9.61
CA ARG A 90 -0.32 -5.53 -9.43
C ARG A 90 -0.27 -6.44 -10.65
N GLU A 91 -1.42 -6.76 -11.24
CA GLU A 91 -1.50 -7.51 -12.50
C GLU A 91 -0.88 -6.72 -13.67
N GLU A 92 -1.09 -5.40 -13.73
CA GLU A 92 -0.47 -4.52 -14.71
C GLU A 92 1.05 -4.45 -14.52
N ALA A 93 1.54 -4.39 -13.28
CA ALA A 93 2.97 -4.49 -12.97
C ALA A 93 3.56 -5.86 -13.33
N MET A 94 2.75 -6.93 -13.28
CA MET A 94 3.13 -8.28 -13.70
C MET A 94 3.23 -8.42 -15.23
N THR A 95 2.32 -7.76 -15.95
CA THR A 95 2.28 -7.77 -17.43
C THR A 95 3.21 -6.74 -18.06
N SER A 96 3.64 -5.72 -17.32
CA SER A 96 4.59 -4.69 -17.74
C SER A 96 6.06 -5.00 -17.42
N LEU A 97 6.41 -6.28 -17.19
CA LEU A 97 7.78 -6.72 -17.51
C LEU A 97 8.02 -6.37 -18.97
N PRO A 98 9.14 -5.71 -19.32
CA PRO A 98 9.31 -5.24 -20.68
C PRO A 98 9.35 -6.48 -21.57
N ALA A 99 8.37 -6.58 -22.46
CA ALA A 99 8.61 -7.14 -23.78
C ALA A 99 9.62 -6.24 -24.50
N ALA A 100 10.84 -6.10 -23.96
CA ALA A 100 12.02 -5.71 -24.69
C ALA A 100 12.43 -6.91 -25.55
N SER A 101 11.58 -7.26 -26.52
CA SER A 101 11.96 -8.13 -27.63
C SER A 101 10.91 -8.08 -28.74
N ARG A 102 10.84 -6.96 -29.45
CA ARG A 102 10.58 -6.94 -30.89
C ARG A 102 11.07 -5.59 -31.43
N ARG A 103 12.36 -5.54 -31.73
CA ARG A 103 12.96 -5.46 -33.08
C ARG A 103 12.76 -4.09 -33.73
#